data_AF-A0A2B4S6P6-F1
#
_entry.id   AF-A0A2B4S6P6-F1
#
_cell.length_a   1.000
_cell.length_b   1.000
_cell.length_c   1.000
_cell.angle_alpha   90.00
_cell.angle_beta   90.00
_cell.angle_gamma   90.00
#
_symmetry.space_group_name_H-M   'P 1'
#
loop_
_entity.id
_entity.type
_entity.pdbx_description
1 polymer ?
#
loop_
_entity_poly.entity_id
_entity_poly.type
_entity_poly.pdbx_seq_one_letter_code
_entity_poly.pdbx_strand_id
1 'polypeptide(L)'
;MKVAQEINTSRHLNSLTLARHTQLLEILEISQLMDSCVRNGYYEEALELSSYVQRLEKKLSNIPIIQNIVDVVQSSTQLMLSQLLQQLRSAIQLPACLRVIGYLRRLDLFSESELRIKFLQARDTWLQSVLASISSDDPYYHITKTIETSRVHLFDIVTQYRAIFSDDDPILSMENEDSPIYGNLFHCWILQKVQQFLKTLENDLKGGVGNRLDSLLGQCMYFGLSFSRVGADFRGLLPPLFHAAALKSFNTEVLNATNRFNKAMKSYSPQPVPSTVTSTTMSTMTTKPDELNPPIELLQHPPLAAFINSILSAFNNLRHCAPISLASPVTDSVCSALKTIIQSTCAFHRAEAAALNETERSSFANFCQVLGKKVIPYMEECLEAFFPSSVLTNLCGGSFLATDMRLDVDTLLVLLEPVMPQDSTQEKEKPPCHDNEAKTREDDRIKDQEDSESKEGSPLNEEPNEKVNEKLPDSEQRTQDLTQVEAVLR
;
A
#
# COMPACT_ATOMS: atom_id res chain seq x y z
N MET A 1 69.84 -59.24 34.60
CA MET A 1 68.59 -58.89 35.31
C MET A 1 67.74 -57.86 34.58
N LYS A 2 68.28 -56.71 34.13
CA LYS A 2 67.52 -55.68 33.38
C LYS A 2 66.74 -56.23 32.17
N VAL A 3 67.38 -57.05 31.33
CA VAL A 3 66.75 -57.67 30.14
C VAL A 3 65.58 -58.60 30.51
N ALA A 4 65.69 -59.36 31.61
CA ALA A 4 64.61 -60.23 32.05
C ALA A 4 63.41 -59.44 32.62
N GLN A 5 63.67 -58.31 33.27
CA GLN A 5 62.64 -57.36 33.70
C GLN A 5 61.94 -56.71 32.49
N GLU A 6 62.69 -56.28 31.47
CA GLU A 6 62.13 -55.73 30.22
C GLU A 6 61.27 -56.74 29.45
N ILE A 7 61.67 -58.02 29.40
CA ILE A 7 60.87 -59.08 28.79
C ILE A 7 59.57 -59.29 29.58
N ASN A 8 59.63 -59.23 30.91
CA ASN A 8 58.45 -59.43 31.75
C ASN A 8 57.47 -58.24 31.67
N THR A 9 57.97 -57.00 31.63
CA THR A 9 57.13 -55.81 31.42
C THR A 9 56.50 -55.80 30.03
N SER A 10 57.25 -56.19 28.99
CA SER A 10 56.73 -56.33 27.62
C SER A 10 55.64 -57.41 27.53
N ARG A 11 55.84 -58.57 28.16
CA ARG A 11 54.81 -59.63 28.23
C ARG A 11 53.57 -59.18 28.98
N HIS A 12 53.75 -58.46 30.08
CA HIS A 12 52.63 -57.92 30.86
C HIS A 12 51.84 -56.89 30.05
N LEU A 13 52.52 -55.95 29.38
CA LEU A 13 51.90 -54.98 28.47
C LEU A 13 51.15 -55.67 27.34
N ASN A 14 51.76 -56.64 26.66
CA ASN A 14 51.10 -57.37 25.56
C ASN A 14 49.87 -58.14 26.04
N SER A 15 49.94 -58.78 27.21
CA SER A 15 48.79 -59.47 27.81
C SER A 15 47.67 -58.50 28.18
N LEU A 16 48.00 -57.31 28.68
CA LEU A 16 47.03 -56.27 29.02
C LEU A 16 46.37 -55.69 27.76
N THR A 17 47.15 -55.39 26.73
CA THR A 17 46.65 -54.92 25.44
C THR A 17 45.74 -55.96 24.79
N LEU A 18 46.11 -57.24 24.81
CA LEU A 18 45.26 -58.31 24.28
C LEU A 18 43.94 -58.42 25.06
N ALA A 19 43.98 -58.32 26.40
CA ALA A 19 42.79 -58.36 27.24
C ALA A 19 41.86 -57.16 27.04
N ARG A 20 42.40 -56.01 26.63
CA ARG A 20 41.65 -54.75 26.39
C ARG A 20 41.46 -54.41 24.92
N HIS A 21 41.86 -55.30 24.01
CA HIS A 21 41.88 -55.06 22.56
C HIS A 21 40.52 -54.60 22.02
N THR A 22 39.43 -55.23 22.43
CA THR A 22 38.07 -54.86 21.97
C THR A 22 37.71 -53.42 22.34
N GLN A 23 38.04 -53.00 23.56
CA GLN A 23 37.77 -51.63 24.04
C GLN A 23 38.63 -50.59 23.31
N LEU A 24 39.86 -50.96 22.95
CA LEU A 24 40.71 -50.10 22.12
C LEU A 24 40.17 -49.97 20.71
N LEU A 25 39.66 -51.07 20.13
CA LEU A 25 39.07 -51.08 18.80
C LEU A 25 37.78 -50.24 18.75
N GLU A 26 36.90 -50.35 19.75
CA GLU A 26 35.72 -49.51 19.90
C GLU A 26 36.06 -48.01 19.88
N ILE A 27 37.14 -47.59 20.58
CA ILE A 27 37.58 -46.18 20.58
C ILE A 27 38.06 -45.75 19.19
N LEU A 28 38.78 -46.61 18.47
CA LEU A 28 39.25 -46.33 17.12
C LEU A 28 38.10 -46.26 16.09
N GLU A 29 37.02 -47.01 16.32
CA GLU A 29 35.83 -47.02 15.46
C GLU A 29 34.93 -45.79 15.65
N ILE A 30 35.07 -45.02 16.73
CA ILE A 30 34.25 -43.83 17.01
C ILE A 30 34.26 -42.84 15.83
N SER A 31 35.43 -42.63 15.21
CA SER A 31 35.55 -41.73 14.06
C SER A 31 34.66 -42.17 12.88
N GLN A 32 34.63 -43.47 12.58
CA GLN A 32 33.82 -44.03 11.51
C GLN A 32 32.33 -44.06 11.87
N LEU A 33 32.01 -44.34 13.14
CA LEU A 33 30.65 -44.33 13.65
C LEU A 33 30.07 -42.92 13.61
N MET A 34 30.84 -41.91 14.03
CA MET A 34 30.45 -40.50 13.98
C MET A 34 30.11 -40.05 12.56
N ASP A 35 30.97 -40.36 11.58
CA ASP A 35 30.71 -40.02 10.18
C ASP A 35 29.44 -40.72 9.65
N SER A 36 29.25 -42.00 10.00
CA SER A 36 28.05 -42.76 9.64
C SER A 36 26.77 -42.17 10.26
N CYS A 37 26.81 -41.77 11.53
CA CYS A 37 25.68 -41.14 12.22
C CYS A 37 25.30 -39.81 11.55
N VAL A 38 26.28 -38.94 11.28
CA VAL A 38 26.04 -37.63 10.66
C VAL A 38 25.51 -37.77 9.23
N ARG A 39 26.08 -38.67 8.41
CA ARG A 39 25.64 -38.87 7.02
C ARG A 39 24.23 -39.46 6.93
N ASN A 40 23.82 -40.25 7.92
CA ASN A 40 22.49 -40.86 7.96
C ASN A 40 21.45 -40.01 8.71
N GLY A 41 21.83 -38.86 9.29
CA GLY A 41 20.91 -37.98 10.01
C GLY A 41 20.57 -38.44 11.44
N TYR A 42 21.33 -39.38 12.00
CA TYR A 42 21.24 -39.84 13.39
C TYR A 42 21.95 -38.84 14.32
N TYR A 43 21.38 -37.64 14.42
CA TYR A 43 22.01 -36.51 15.11
C TYR A 43 22.03 -36.66 16.63
N GLU A 44 21.07 -37.38 17.21
CA GLU A 44 21.02 -37.65 18.64
C GLU A 44 22.25 -38.46 19.08
N GLU A 45 22.49 -39.56 18.37
CA GLU A 45 23.62 -40.47 18.58
C GLU A 45 24.95 -39.77 18.28
N ALA A 46 25.00 -38.95 17.22
CA ALA A 46 26.19 -38.15 16.91
C ALA A 46 26.55 -37.16 18.03
N LEU A 47 25.56 -36.54 18.68
CA LEU A 47 25.77 -35.64 19.82
C LEU A 47 26.29 -36.40 21.05
N GLU A 48 25.76 -37.60 21.31
CA GLU A 48 26.27 -38.45 22.38
C GLU A 48 27.74 -38.84 22.16
N LEU A 49 28.10 -39.24 20.95
CA LEU A 49 29.47 -39.56 20.56
C LEU A 49 30.40 -38.35 20.71
N SER A 50 29.97 -37.17 20.25
CA SER A 50 30.73 -35.93 20.42
C SER A 50 30.99 -35.61 21.89
N SER A 51 29.97 -35.74 22.75
CA SER A 51 30.11 -35.54 24.21
C SER A 51 31.07 -36.55 24.85
N TYR A 52 31.07 -37.80 24.37
CA TYR A 52 31.98 -38.84 24.84
C TYR A 52 33.43 -38.52 24.47
N VAL A 53 33.68 -38.12 23.22
CA VAL A 53 35.01 -37.77 22.71
C VAL A 53 35.57 -36.54 23.41
N GLN A 54 34.76 -35.51 23.68
CA GLN A 54 35.19 -34.36 24.49
C GLN A 54 35.59 -34.75 25.93
N ARG A 55 34.88 -35.69 26.55
CA ARG A 55 35.28 -36.23 27.87
C ARG A 55 36.56 -37.05 27.78
N LEU A 56 36.78 -37.75 26.68
CA LEU A 56 37.98 -38.55 26.42
C LEU A 56 39.21 -37.64 26.24
N GLU A 57 39.08 -36.58 25.45
CA GLU A 57 40.10 -35.55 25.23
C GLU A 57 40.60 -34.93 26.55
N LYS A 58 39.67 -34.52 27.43
CA LYS A 58 40.00 -33.94 28.74
C LYS A 58 40.83 -34.88 29.62
N LYS A 59 40.69 -36.19 29.45
CA LYS A 59 41.42 -37.20 30.25
C LYS A 59 42.73 -37.66 29.61
N LEU A 60 42.81 -37.67 28.28
CA LEU A 60 43.85 -38.37 27.52
C LEU A 60 44.50 -37.49 26.43
N SER A 61 44.58 -36.18 26.68
CA SER A 61 45.11 -35.18 25.74
C SER A 61 46.55 -35.42 25.27
N ASN A 62 47.35 -36.18 26.03
CA ASN A 62 48.75 -36.48 25.69
C ASN A 62 48.92 -37.57 24.61
N ILE A 63 47.85 -38.21 24.14
CA ILE A 63 47.92 -39.33 23.18
C ILE A 63 47.61 -38.84 21.75
N PRO A 64 48.54 -38.93 20.78
CA PRO A 64 48.34 -38.42 19.42
C PRO A 64 47.15 -39.04 18.67
N ILE A 65 46.86 -40.32 18.91
CA ILE A 65 45.74 -41.03 18.27
C ILE A 65 44.41 -40.46 18.75
N ILE A 66 44.30 -40.14 20.05
CA ILE A 66 43.09 -39.53 20.62
C ILE A 66 42.87 -38.15 20.01
N GLN A 67 43.95 -37.37 19.85
CA GLN A 67 43.87 -36.07 19.17
C GLN A 67 43.36 -36.21 17.73
N ASN A 68 43.84 -37.21 16.98
CA ASN A 68 43.34 -37.47 15.63
C ASN A 68 41.84 -37.82 15.62
N ILE A 69 41.36 -38.62 16.56
CA ILE A 69 39.94 -38.94 16.70
C ILE A 69 39.13 -37.67 17.00
N VAL A 70 39.62 -36.82 17.90
CA VAL A 70 38.98 -35.52 18.21
C VAL A 70 38.87 -34.66 16.96
N ASP A 71 39.93 -34.54 16.17
CA ASP A 71 39.95 -33.74 14.93
C ASP A 71 38.91 -34.25 13.90
N VAL A 72 38.81 -35.57 13.74
CA VAL A 72 37.83 -36.18 12.83
C VAL A 72 36.41 -35.95 13.33
N VAL A 73 36.15 -36.13 14.63
CA VAL A 73 34.84 -35.93 15.24
C VAL A 73 34.41 -34.46 15.18
N GLN A 74 35.34 -33.52 15.38
CA GLN A 74 35.10 -32.09 15.19
C GLN A 74 34.73 -31.79 13.74
N SER A 75 35.44 -32.37 12.77
CA SER A 75 35.14 -32.21 11.34
C SER A 75 33.74 -32.73 10.98
N SER A 76 33.35 -33.91 11.46
CA SER A 76 31.99 -34.45 11.28
C SER A 76 30.94 -33.60 12.01
N THR A 77 31.27 -33.02 13.17
CA THR A 77 30.39 -32.09 13.90
C THR A 77 30.13 -30.81 13.10
N GLN A 78 31.14 -30.27 12.41
CA GLN A 78 30.95 -29.12 11.52
C GLN A 78 30.04 -29.47 10.33
N LEU A 79 30.19 -30.66 9.76
CA LEU A 79 29.27 -31.15 8.73
C LEU A 79 27.83 -31.24 9.26
N MET A 80 27.63 -31.81 10.45
CA MET A 80 26.32 -31.88 11.09
C MET A 80 25.71 -30.49 11.29
N LEU A 81 26.49 -29.53 11.81
CA LEU A 81 26.05 -28.13 11.95
C LEU A 81 25.58 -27.55 10.61
N SER A 82 26.34 -27.77 9.54
CA SER A 82 25.96 -27.27 8.20
C SER A 82 24.64 -27.87 7.71
N GLN A 83 24.40 -29.16 7.96
CA GLN A 83 23.16 -29.83 7.59
C GLN A 83 21.98 -29.33 8.40
N LEU A 84 22.13 -29.15 9.72
CA LEU A 84 21.11 -28.61 10.60
C LEU A 84 20.71 -27.18 10.19
N LEU A 85 21.68 -26.32 9.91
CA LEU A 85 21.42 -24.96 9.42
C LEU A 85 20.75 -24.97 8.04
N GLN A 86 21.10 -25.92 7.17
CA GLN A 86 20.45 -26.08 5.87
C GLN A 86 18.99 -26.53 6.02
N GLN A 87 18.66 -27.37 7.00
CA GLN A 87 17.26 -27.74 7.28
C GLN A 87 16.42 -26.53 7.69
N LEU A 88 16.97 -25.59 8.47
CA LEU A 88 16.28 -24.34 8.83
C LEU A 88 16.01 -23.43 7.62
N ARG A 89 16.83 -23.55 6.55
CA ARG A 89 16.67 -22.83 5.27
C ARG A 89 15.69 -23.51 4.30
N SER A 90 14.87 -24.45 4.78
CA SER A 90 13.89 -25.17 3.97
C SER A 90 12.46 -24.96 4.49
N ALA A 91 11.46 -25.56 3.82
CA ALA A 91 10.07 -25.55 4.28
C ALA A 91 9.90 -26.51 5.47
N ILE A 92 10.39 -26.09 6.64
CA ILE A 92 10.40 -26.87 7.87
C ILE A 92 9.16 -26.58 8.73
N GLN A 93 8.56 -27.64 9.28
CA GLN A 93 7.43 -27.57 10.20
C GLN A 93 7.89 -27.34 11.65
N LEU A 94 7.03 -26.76 12.49
CA LEU A 94 7.35 -26.43 13.89
C LEU A 94 7.99 -27.57 14.69
N PRO A 95 7.48 -28.83 14.69
CA PRO A 95 8.08 -29.91 15.47
C PRO A 95 9.50 -30.26 15.02
N ALA A 96 9.76 -30.24 13.71
CA ALA A 96 11.10 -30.46 13.18
C ALA A 96 12.03 -29.30 13.52
N CYS A 97 11.52 -28.07 13.48
CA CYS A 97 12.27 -26.88 13.85
C CYS A 97 12.71 -26.89 15.32
N LEU A 98 11.81 -27.27 16.24
CA LEU A 98 12.13 -27.45 17.66
C LEU A 98 13.23 -28.49 17.87
N ARG A 99 13.18 -29.63 17.16
CA ARG A 99 14.24 -30.66 17.22
C ARG A 99 15.58 -30.12 16.74
N VAL A 100 15.62 -29.46 15.58
CA VAL A 100 16.85 -28.90 15.01
C VAL A 100 17.48 -27.86 15.95
N ILE A 101 16.67 -26.95 16.48
CA ILE A 101 17.16 -25.98 17.47
C ILE A 101 17.60 -26.66 18.77
N GLY A 102 16.91 -27.72 19.20
CA GLY A 102 17.34 -28.54 20.33
C GLY A 102 18.72 -29.16 20.13
N TYR A 103 19.01 -29.69 18.94
CA TYR A 103 20.34 -30.19 18.59
C TYR A 103 21.39 -29.06 18.57
N LEU A 104 21.05 -27.89 18.02
CA LEU A 104 21.95 -26.74 18.00
C LEU A 104 22.27 -26.21 19.40
N ARG A 105 21.32 -26.21 20.33
CA ARG A 105 21.56 -25.87 21.74
C ARG A 105 22.51 -26.86 22.41
N ARG A 106 22.36 -28.17 22.12
CA ARG A 106 23.22 -29.22 22.67
C ARG A 106 24.63 -29.26 22.10
N LEU A 107 24.83 -28.71 20.91
CA LEU A 107 26.17 -28.48 20.35
C LEU A 107 26.96 -27.44 21.15
N ASP A 108 26.29 -26.56 21.89
CA ASP A 108 26.90 -25.53 22.74
C ASP A 108 27.90 -24.63 21.97
N LEU A 109 27.63 -24.41 20.68
CA LEU A 109 28.45 -23.58 19.78
C LEU A 109 27.97 -22.13 19.68
N PHE A 110 26.73 -21.86 20.11
CA PHE A 110 26.10 -20.55 20.00
C PHE A 110 25.49 -20.17 21.35
N SER A 111 25.65 -18.90 21.71
CA SER A 111 24.80 -18.27 22.71
C SER A 111 23.34 -18.23 22.25
N GLU A 112 22.40 -18.07 23.18
CA GLU A 112 20.97 -17.97 22.84
C GLU A 112 20.69 -16.81 21.86
N SER A 113 21.42 -15.70 22.01
CA SER A 113 21.39 -14.52 21.14
C SER A 113 21.82 -14.84 19.71
N GLU A 114 22.96 -15.54 19.56
CA GLU A 114 23.45 -15.97 18.26
C GLU A 114 22.50 -16.98 17.61
N LEU A 115 21.91 -17.87 18.40
CA LEU A 115 20.96 -18.86 17.91
C LEU A 115 19.68 -18.20 17.36
N ARG A 116 19.16 -17.17 18.04
CA ARG A 116 18.05 -16.34 17.55
C ARG A 116 18.39 -15.68 16.21
N ILE A 117 19.56 -15.07 16.11
CA ILE A 117 20.03 -14.43 14.86
C ILE A 117 20.18 -15.47 13.75
N LYS A 118 20.84 -16.60 14.01
CA LYS A 118 21.02 -17.69 13.03
C LYS A 118 19.70 -18.26 12.56
N PHE A 119 18.74 -18.43 13.46
CA PHE A 119 17.39 -18.86 13.13
C PHE A 119 16.72 -17.85 12.19
N LEU A 120 16.65 -16.57 12.56
CA LEU A 120 16.02 -15.54 11.74
C LEU A 120 16.71 -15.38 10.38
N GLN A 121 18.04 -15.46 10.33
CA GLN A 121 18.80 -15.44 9.07
C GLN A 121 18.46 -16.63 8.16
N ALA A 122 18.39 -17.84 8.73
CA ALA A 122 18.06 -19.05 7.98
C ALA A 122 16.62 -19.02 7.44
N ARG A 123 15.66 -18.64 8.28
CA ARG A 123 14.25 -18.50 7.88
C ARG A 123 14.05 -17.37 6.87
N ASP A 124 14.76 -16.25 7.02
CA ASP A 124 14.71 -15.15 6.05
C ASP A 124 15.29 -15.60 4.70
N THR A 125 16.44 -16.28 4.69
CA THR A 125 17.02 -16.80 3.43
C THR A 125 16.03 -17.69 2.68
N TRP A 126 15.30 -18.54 3.41
CA TRP A 126 14.24 -19.37 2.83
C TRP A 126 13.05 -18.54 2.33
N LEU A 127 12.55 -17.59 3.14
CA LEU A 127 11.45 -16.72 2.72
C LEU A 127 11.81 -15.93 1.45
N GLN A 128 13.02 -15.37 1.38
CA GLN A 128 13.49 -14.64 0.21
C GLN A 128 13.55 -15.54 -1.03
N SER A 129 13.96 -16.80 -0.90
CA SER A 129 14.00 -17.71 -2.05
C SER A 129 12.58 -18.07 -2.54
N VAL A 130 11.62 -18.22 -1.62
CA VAL A 130 10.22 -18.43 -1.97
C VAL A 130 9.65 -17.19 -2.67
N LEU A 131 9.87 -15.99 -2.14
CA LEU A 131 9.39 -14.75 -2.76
C LEU A 131 10.04 -14.50 -4.13
N ALA A 132 11.34 -14.79 -4.28
CA ALA A 132 12.06 -14.65 -5.55
C ALA A 132 11.58 -15.64 -6.64
N SER A 133 10.86 -16.70 -6.25
CA SER A 133 10.29 -17.67 -7.21
C SER A 133 8.98 -17.21 -7.85
N ILE A 134 8.38 -16.13 -7.35
CA ILE A 134 7.14 -15.57 -7.88
C ILE A 134 7.46 -14.82 -9.18
N SER A 135 6.74 -15.13 -10.27
CA SER A 135 6.90 -14.40 -11.53
C SER A 135 6.48 -12.93 -11.36
N SER A 136 7.34 -12.05 -11.89
CA SER A 136 7.14 -10.59 -11.94
C SER A 136 6.65 -10.09 -13.31
N ASP A 137 6.16 -10.99 -14.17
CA ASP A 137 5.71 -10.64 -15.54
C ASP A 137 4.45 -9.77 -15.53
N ASP A 138 3.50 -10.08 -14.64
CA ASP A 138 2.28 -9.30 -14.41
C ASP A 138 2.31 -8.70 -12.99
N PRO A 139 2.36 -7.37 -12.84
CA PRO A 139 2.37 -6.70 -11.54
C PRO A 139 1.20 -7.11 -10.63
N TYR A 140 0.01 -7.33 -11.18
CA TYR A 140 -1.17 -7.71 -10.40
C TYR A 140 -1.04 -9.13 -9.84
N TYR A 141 -0.64 -10.09 -10.68
CA TYR A 141 -0.35 -11.45 -10.25
C TYR A 141 0.79 -11.50 -9.21
N HIS A 142 1.89 -10.81 -9.49
CA HIS A 142 3.07 -10.77 -8.62
C HIS A 142 2.71 -10.27 -7.22
N ILE A 143 2.01 -9.14 -7.10
CA ILE A 143 1.67 -8.58 -5.79
C ILE A 143 0.64 -9.44 -5.05
N THR A 144 -0.39 -9.96 -5.75
CA THR A 144 -1.41 -10.82 -5.14
C THR A 144 -0.75 -12.07 -4.54
N LYS A 145 0.13 -12.72 -5.31
CA LYS A 145 0.86 -13.90 -4.84
C LYS A 145 1.84 -13.56 -3.72
N THR A 146 2.49 -12.40 -3.80
CA THR A 146 3.39 -11.90 -2.75
C THR A 146 2.64 -11.66 -1.44
N ILE A 147 1.43 -11.07 -1.47
CA ILE A 147 0.59 -10.86 -0.27
C ILE A 147 0.26 -12.21 0.38
N GLU A 148 -0.28 -13.16 -0.40
CA GLU A 148 -0.64 -14.49 0.11
C GLU A 148 0.55 -15.21 0.75
N THR A 149 1.66 -15.26 0.00
CA THR A 149 2.87 -16.01 0.37
C THR A 149 3.55 -15.38 1.57
N SER A 150 3.69 -14.04 1.59
CA SER A 150 4.27 -13.32 2.71
C SER A 150 3.45 -13.50 3.97
N ARG A 151 2.12 -13.37 3.89
CA ARG A 151 1.23 -13.50 5.05
C ARG A 151 1.36 -14.87 5.71
N VAL A 152 1.28 -15.94 4.93
CA VAL A 152 1.36 -17.31 5.45
C VAL A 152 2.74 -17.58 6.05
N HIS A 153 3.80 -17.37 5.28
CA HIS A 153 5.14 -17.78 5.70
C HIS A 153 5.75 -16.88 6.77
N LEU A 154 5.47 -15.58 6.78
CA LEU A 154 5.89 -14.73 7.89
C LEU A 154 5.16 -15.12 9.18
N PHE A 155 3.87 -15.45 9.11
CA PHE A 155 3.12 -15.90 10.29
C PHE A 155 3.66 -17.24 10.83
N ASP A 156 4.04 -18.17 9.94
CA ASP A 156 4.69 -19.41 10.32
C ASP A 156 6.03 -19.15 11.03
N ILE A 157 6.87 -18.26 10.48
CA ILE A 157 8.16 -17.91 11.08
C ILE A 157 7.98 -17.24 12.44
N VAL A 158 7.02 -16.32 12.57
CA VAL A 158 6.64 -15.70 13.85
C VAL A 158 6.22 -16.74 14.88
N THR A 159 5.36 -17.68 14.47
CA THR A 159 4.86 -18.74 15.34
C THR A 159 5.99 -19.65 15.78
N GLN A 160 6.87 -20.03 14.85
CA GLN A 160 8.08 -20.81 15.14
C GLN A 160 8.99 -20.09 16.11
N TYR A 161 9.29 -18.82 15.86
CA TYR A 161 10.17 -18.03 16.71
C TYR A 161 9.64 -17.97 18.15
N ARG A 162 8.37 -17.59 18.33
CA ARG A 162 7.75 -17.49 19.67
C ARG A 162 7.69 -18.83 20.41
N ALA A 163 7.45 -19.93 19.69
CA ALA A 163 7.45 -21.26 20.28
C ALA A 163 8.84 -21.77 20.70
N ILE A 164 9.89 -21.32 20.01
CA ILE A 164 11.29 -21.74 20.27
C ILE A 164 11.96 -20.86 21.32
N PHE A 165 11.64 -19.56 21.32
CA PHE A 165 12.25 -18.51 22.12
C PHE A 165 11.19 -17.82 22.98
N SER A 166 10.57 -18.56 23.89
CA SER A 166 9.39 -18.17 24.69
C SER A 166 9.59 -17.00 25.68
N ASP A 167 10.74 -16.32 25.65
CA ASP A 167 11.09 -15.22 26.55
C ASP A 167 10.49 -13.85 26.15
N ASP A 168 9.79 -13.79 25.01
CA ASP A 168 9.17 -12.57 24.46
C ASP A 168 7.71 -12.34 24.92
N ASP A 169 7.22 -13.12 25.90
CA ASP A 169 5.93 -12.82 26.52
C ASP A 169 6.11 -11.65 27.51
N PRO A 170 5.48 -10.48 27.30
CA PRO A 170 5.70 -9.28 28.12
C PRO A 170 5.35 -9.47 29.61
N ILE A 171 4.64 -10.54 29.95
CA ILE A 171 4.28 -10.93 31.32
C ILE A 171 5.43 -11.69 32.01
N LEU A 172 6.23 -12.44 31.26
CA LEU A 172 7.36 -13.24 31.77
C LEU A 172 8.69 -12.46 31.73
N SER A 173 8.79 -11.42 30.91
CA SER A 173 10.00 -10.59 30.75
C SER A 173 10.24 -9.59 31.90
N MET A 174 9.31 -9.42 32.84
CA MET A 174 9.48 -8.50 33.98
C MET A 174 10.53 -8.97 35.01
N GLU A 175 10.99 -10.21 34.92
CA GLU A 175 11.95 -10.80 35.87
C GLU A 175 13.41 -10.84 35.36
N ASN A 176 13.67 -10.53 34.08
CA ASN A 176 15.01 -10.64 33.48
C ASN A 176 15.48 -9.31 32.84
N GLU A 177 16.44 -8.61 33.46
CA GLU A 177 17.01 -7.33 32.97
C GLU A 177 17.65 -7.41 31.56
N ASP A 178 18.06 -8.60 31.10
CA ASP A 178 18.64 -8.83 29.76
C ASP A 178 17.58 -9.05 28.65
N SER A 179 16.29 -9.17 29.00
CA SER A 179 15.18 -9.49 28.09
C SER A 179 14.83 -8.43 27.01
N PRO A 180 14.96 -7.09 27.22
CA PRO A 180 14.44 -6.12 26.25
C PRO A 180 15.24 -6.07 24.94
N ILE A 181 16.51 -6.47 24.95
CA ILE A 181 17.36 -6.48 23.73
C ILE A 181 16.85 -7.53 22.73
N TYR A 182 16.33 -8.65 23.23
CA TYR A 182 15.92 -9.79 22.40
C TYR A 182 14.56 -9.60 21.75
N GLY A 183 13.58 -9.07 22.49
CA GLY A 183 12.29 -8.67 21.92
C GLY A 183 12.49 -7.62 20.81
N ASN A 184 13.40 -6.67 21.03
CA ASN A 184 13.74 -5.66 20.03
C ASN A 184 14.31 -6.28 18.73
N LEU A 185 15.14 -7.33 18.81
CA LEU A 185 15.67 -8.00 17.61
C LEU A 185 14.56 -8.57 16.74
N PHE A 186 13.61 -9.30 17.34
CA PHE A 186 12.50 -9.91 16.63
C PHE A 186 11.58 -8.85 16.00
N HIS A 187 11.23 -7.81 16.77
CA HIS A 187 10.41 -6.71 16.26
C HIS A 187 11.10 -5.92 15.14
N CYS A 188 12.39 -5.66 15.26
CA CYS A 188 13.20 -5.06 14.18
C CYS A 188 13.18 -5.91 12.91
N TRP A 189 13.31 -7.24 13.04
CA TRP A 189 13.23 -8.16 11.91
C TRP A 189 11.84 -8.11 11.24
N ILE A 190 10.75 -8.17 12.02
CA ILE A 190 9.39 -8.06 11.46
C ILE A 190 9.21 -6.72 10.74
N LEU A 191 9.62 -5.62 11.36
CA LEU A 191 9.53 -4.29 10.76
C LEU A 191 10.27 -4.22 9.42
N GLN A 192 11.46 -4.81 9.35
CA GLN A 192 12.23 -4.90 8.10
C GLN A 192 11.46 -5.69 7.03
N LYS A 193 10.78 -6.80 7.39
CA LYS A 193 9.97 -7.56 6.44
C LYS A 193 8.73 -6.79 5.97
N VAL A 194 8.07 -6.05 6.86
CA VAL A 194 6.97 -5.15 6.51
C VAL A 194 7.44 -4.06 5.54
N GLN A 195 8.57 -3.41 5.81
CA GLN A 195 9.13 -2.39 4.92
C GLN A 195 9.50 -2.97 3.55
N GLN A 196 10.07 -4.17 3.51
CA GLN A 196 10.36 -4.87 2.27
C GLN A 196 9.08 -5.13 1.46
N PHE A 197 8.03 -5.63 2.11
CA PHE A 197 6.73 -5.83 1.48
C PHE A 197 6.13 -4.53 0.93
N LEU A 198 6.13 -3.44 1.72
CA LEU A 198 5.62 -2.14 1.29
C LEU A 198 6.37 -1.59 0.07
N LYS A 199 7.70 -1.80 0.00
CA LYS A 199 8.50 -1.41 -1.16
C LYS A 199 8.14 -2.22 -2.40
N THR A 200 7.94 -3.53 -2.26
CA THR A 200 7.46 -4.38 -3.36
C THR A 200 6.08 -3.95 -3.84
N LEU A 201 5.15 -3.72 -2.91
CA LEU A 201 3.81 -3.20 -3.18
C LEU A 201 3.86 -1.88 -3.94
N GLU A 202 4.67 -0.92 -3.50
CA GLU A 202 4.83 0.37 -4.19
C GLU A 202 5.33 0.20 -5.64
N ASN A 203 6.29 -0.69 -5.87
CA ASN A 203 6.82 -0.94 -7.20
C ASN A 203 5.78 -1.58 -8.13
N ASP A 204 5.03 -2.57 -7.65
CA ASP A 204 3.99 -3.23 -8.44
C ASP A 204 2.82 -2.28 -8.73
N LEU A 205 2.43 -1.47 -7.75
CA LEU A 205 1.44 -0.41 -7.94
C LEU A 205 1.90 0.62 -8.99
N LYS A 206 3.19 0.98 -9.00
CA LYS A 206 3.76 1.84 -10.05
C LYS A 206 3.77 1.18 -11.43
N GLY A 207 3.94 -0.14 -11.49
CA GLY A 207 3.87 -0.95 -12.72
C GLY A 207 2.47 -0.98 -13.33
N GLY A 208 1.44 -0.80 -12.52
CA GLY A 208 0.04 -0.71 -12.95
C GLY A 208 -0.69 -2.04 -12.74
N VAL A 209 -1.63 -2.05 -11.81
CA VAL A 209 -2.37 -3.24 -11.37
C VAL A 209 -3.80 -3.30 -11.92
N GLY A 210 -4.08 -2.52 -12.97
CA GLY A 210 -5.40 -2.38 -13.58
C GLY A 210 -6.45 -1.78 -12.64
N ASN A 211 -7.73 -2.12 -12.87
CA ASN A 211 -8.88 -1.50 -12.20
C ASN A 211 -9.26 -2.18 -10.85
N ARG A 212 -8.42 -3.07 -10.33
CA ARG A 212 -8.73 -3.92 -9.14
C ARG A 212 -8.00 -3.44 -7.88
N LEU A 213 -7.83 -2.12 -7.75
CA LEU A 213 -7.14 -1.50 -6.62
C LEU A 213 -7.87 -1.75 -5.29
N ASP A 214 -9.20 -1.80 -5.29
CA ASP A 214 -10.02 -2.14 -4.12
C ASP A 214 -9.74 -3.54 -3.59
N SER A 215 -9.70 -4.53 -4.49
CA SER A 215 -9.40 -5.91 -4.12
C SER A 215 -8.01 -6.02 -3.49
N LEU A 216 -7.01 -5.37 -4.08
CA LEU A 216 -5.65 -5.36 -3.54
C LEU A 216 -5.56 -4.63 -2.20
N LEU A 217 -6.22 -3.47 -2.08
CA LEU A 217 -6.28 -2.74 -0.82
C LEU A 217 -6.92 -3.58 0.28
N GLY A 218 -8.03 -4.27 -0.02
CA GLY A 218 -8.68 -5.19 0.91
C GLY A 218 -7.76 -6.33 1.37
N GLN A 219 -7.03 -6.95 0.44
CA GLN A 219 -6.05 -8.00 0.76
C GLN A 219 -4.89 -7.47 1.62
N CYS A 220 -4.34 -6.30 1.30
CA CYS A 220 -3.30 -5.66 2.10
C CYS A 220 -3.80 -5.27 3.49
N MET A 221 -5.03 -4.75 3.60
CA MET A 221 -5.66 -4.42 4.88
C MET A 221 -5.87 -5.66 5.73
N TYR A 222 -6.34 -6.75 5.13
CA TYR A 222 -6.49 -8.03 5.82
C TYR A 222 -5.14 -8.61 6.27
N PHE A 223 -4.11 -8.50 5.43
CA PHE A 223 -2.75 -8.89 5.82
C PHE A 223 -2.25 -8.06 7.01
N GLY A 224 -2.38 -6.72 6.97
CA GLY A 224 -2.01 -5.85 8.09
C GLY A 224 -2.80 -6.16 9.37
N LEU A 225 -4.11 -6.42 9.26
CA LEU A 225 -4.94 -6.84 10.39
C LEU A 225 -4.47 -8.18 10.97
N SER A 226 -4.11 -9.16 10.14
CA SER A 226 -3.59 -10.43 10.64
C SER A 226 -2.29 -10.28 11.44
N PHE A 227 -1.47 -9.27 11.09
CA PHE A 227 -0.21 -8.96 11.75
C PHE A 227 -0.38 -8.05 12.99
N SER A 228 -1.54 -7.43 13.19
CA SER A 228 -1.83 -6.71 14.44
C SER A 228 -1.78 -7.63 15.66
N ARG A 229 -2.12 -8.92 15.50
CA ARG A 229 -2.02 -9.96 16.55
C ARG A 229 -0.58 -10.21 17.02
N VAL A 230 0.40 -9.87 16.19
CA VAL A 230 1.84 -10.02 16.46
C VAL A 230 2.46 -8.67 16.86
N GLY A 231 1.66 -7.59 16.90
CA GLY A 231 2.13 -6.24 17.20
C GLY A 231 2.75 -5.51 16.02
N ALA A 232 2.47 -5.93 14.78
CA ALA A 232 3.04 -5.36 13.55
C ALA A 232 1.97 -4.87 12.58
N ASP A 233 1.02 -4.07 13.07
CA ASP A 233 -0.03 -3.47 12.22
C ASP A 233 0.54 -2.37 11.33
N PHE A 234 0.51 -2.59 10.01
CA PHE A 234 1.00 -1.63 9.02
C PHE A 234 -0.11 -1.00 8.18
N ARG A 235 -1.39 -1.18 8.56
CA ARG A 235 -2.52 -0.66 7.78
C ARG A 235 -2.47 0.86 7.61
N GLY A 236 -1.95 1.58 8.60
CA GLY A 236 -1.75 3.04 8.51
C GLY A 236 -0.74 3.49 7.44
N LEU A 237 0.11 2.59 6.94
CA LEU A 237 1.12 2.88 5.91
C LEU A 237 0.62 2.62 4.48
N LEU A 238 -0.53 1.95 4.32
CA LEU A 238 -1.09 1.61 3.01
C LEU A 238 -1.74 2.79 2.26
N PRO A 239 -2.50 3.71 2.90
CA PRO A 239 -3.25 4.74 2.19
C PRO A 239 -2.42 5.62 1.23
N PRO A 240 -1.21 6.10 1.60
CA PRO A 240 -0.39 6.90 0.68
C PRO A 240 0.01 6.15 -0.60
N LEU A 241 0.26 4.84 -0.51
CA LEU A 241 0.65 4.02 -1.66
C LEU A 241 -0.51 3.86 -2.65
N PHE A 242 -1.69 3.54 -2.14
CA PHE A 242 -2.89 3.38 -2.97
C PHE A 242 -3.42 4.72 -3.49
N HIS A 243 -3.30 5.80 -2.71
CA HIS A 243 -3.57 7.16 -3.18
C HIS A 243 -2.72 7.47 -4.42
N ALA A 244 -1.39 7.28 -4.33
CA ALA A 244 -0.48 7.59 -5.43
C ALA A 244 -0.78 6.75 -6.68
N ALA A 245 -1.10 5.46 -6.50
CA ALA A 245 -1.46 4.56 -7.60
C ALA A 245 -2.78 4.97 -8.28
N ALA A 246 -3.82 5.28 -7.49
CA ALA A 246 -5.13 5.70 -7.99
C ALA A 246 -5.03 7.01 -8.77
N LEU A 247 -4.31 8.02 -8.23
CA LEU A 247 -4.10 9.30 -8.91
C LEU A 247 -3.32 9.13 -10.21
N LYS A 248 -2.25 8.33 -10.21
CA LYS A 248 -1.47 8.05 -11.43
C LYS A 248 -2.32 7.39 -12.50
N SER A 249 -3.13 6.39 -12.13
CA SER A 249 -4.03 5.70 -13.06
C SER A 249 -5.05 6.67 -13.64
N PHE A 250 -5.70 7.47 -12.80
CA PHE A 250 -6.67 8.48 -13.23
C PHE A 250 -6.05 9.49 -14.21
N ASN A 251 -4.91 10.08 -13.87
CA ASN A 251 -4.21 11.05 -14.73
C ASN A 251 -3.81 10.43 -16.08
N THR A 252 -3.42 9.16 -16.09
CA THR A 252 -3.07 8.45 -17.33
C THR A 252 -4.30 8.27 -18.23
N GLU A 253 -5.45 7.88 -17.66
CA GLU A 253 -6.71 7.74 -18.41
C GLU A 253 -7.21 9.10 -18.94
N VAL A 254 -7.18 10.15 -18.12
CA VAL A 254 -7.56 11.51 -18.53
C VAL A 254 -6.65 12.05 -19.64
N LEU A 255 -5.34 11.83 -19.54
CA LEU A 255 -4.39 12.19 -20.59
C LEU A 255 -4.66 11.42 -21.90
N ASN A 256 -4.92 10.11 -21.80
CA ASN A 256 -5.28 9.28 -22.94
C ASN A 256 -6.58 9.74 -23.60
N ALA A 257 -7.60 10.10 -22.81
CA ALA A 257 -8.86 10.67 -23.30
C ALA A 257 -8.62 11.98 -24.07
N THR A 258 -7.80 12.87 -23.49
CA THR A 258 -7.44 14.16 -24.10
C THR A 258 -6.67 13.97 -25.41
N ASN A 259 -5.72 13.04 -25.45
CA ASN A 259 -4.96 12.70 -26.65
C ASN A 259 -5.86 12.10 -27.76
N ARG A 260 -6.82 11.25 -27.39
CA ARG A 260 -7.82 10.70 -28.33
C ARG A 260 -8.70 11.81 -28.88
N PHE A 261 -9.16 12.75 -28.05
CA PHE A 261 -9.90 13.92 -28.50
C PHE A 261 -9.10 14.76 -29.49
N ASN A 262 -7.85 15.11 -29.17
CA ASN A 262 -6.99 15.90 -30.05
C ASN A 262 -6.75 15.21 -31.41
N LYS A 263 -6.64 13.87 -31.43
CA LYS A 263 -6.56 13.11 -32.69
C LYS A 263 -7.88 13.16 -33.46
N ALA A 264 -9.01 12.96 -32.77
CA ALA A 264 -10.34 13.00 -33.38
C ALA A 264 -10.67 14.38 -33.97
N MET A 265 -10.24 15.46 -33.32
CA MET A 265 -10.42 16.83 -33.80
C MET A 265 -9.66 17.11 -35.11
N LYS A 266 -8.50 16.49 -35.35
CA LYS A 266 -7.74 16.68 -36.60
C LYS A 266 -8.41 16.05 -37.83
N SER A 267 -9.27 15.07 -37.62
CA SER A 267 -10.04 14.40 -38.68
C SER A 267 -11.53 14.74 -38.61
N TYR A 268 -11.89 15.73 -37.80
CA TYR A 268 -13.28 16.08 -37.56
C TYR A 268 -13.83 16.89 -38.73
N SER A 269 -14.88 16.37 -39.39
CA SER A 269 -15.68 17.11 -40.35
C SER A 269 -17.04 17.40 -39.70
N PRO A 270 -17.41 18.68 -39.51
CA PRO A 270 -18.69 19.04 -38.89
C PRO A 270 -19.86 18.69 -39.83
N GLN A 271 -20.35 17.45 -39.79
CA GLN A 271 -21.51 17.05 -40.60
C GLN A 271 -22.82 17.23 -39.83
N PRO A 272 -23.87 17.80 -40.46
CA PRO A 272 -25.19 17.82 -39.86
C PRO A 272 -25.73 16.39 -39.78
N VAL A 273 -25.97 15.90 -38.56
CA VAL A 273 -26.57 14.59 -38.33
C VAL A 273 -28.06 14.62 -38.76
N PRO A 274 -28.55 13.64 -39.54
CA PRO A 274 -29.95 13.60 -39.92
C PRO A 274 -30.87 13.42 -38.70
N SER A 275 -31.89 14.28 -38.61
CA SER A 275 -32.81 14.44 -37.46
C SER A 275 -33.61 13.18 -37.08
N THR A 276 -33.59 12.14 -37.91
CA THR A 276 -34.28 10.87 -37.68
C THR A 276 -33.60 9.98 -36.62
N VAL A 277 -32.29 10.11 -36.41
CA VAL A 277 -31.55 9.31 -35.42
C VAL A 277 -31.80 9.82 -33.99
N THR A 278 -31.91 11.13 -33.81
CA THR A 278 -32.14 11.79 -32.51
C THR A 278 -33.54 11.54 -31.96
N SER A 279 -34.54 11.38 -32.82
CA SER A 279 -35.94 11.17 -32.42
C SER A 279 -36.21 9.74 -31.90
N THR A 280 -35.49 8.76 -32.45
CA THR A 280 -35.64 7.35 -32.07
C THR A 280 -34.98 7.03 -30.71
N THR A 281 -33.82 7.65 -30.42
CA THR A 281 -33.11 7.47 -29.14
C THR A 281 -33.78 8.19 -27.97
N MET A 282 -34.37 9.38 -28.21
CA MET A 282 -35.17 10.14 -27.23
C MET A 282 -36.39 9.36 -26.72
N SER A 283 -36.98 8.51 -27.58
CA SER A 283 -38.19 7.73 -27.23
C SER A 283 -37.90 6.50 -26.35
N THR A 284 -36.64 6.07 -26.27
CA THR A 284 -36.22 4.86 -25.53
C THR A 284 -35.55 5.15 -24.18
N MET A 285 -35.24 6.41 -23.87
CA MET A 285 -34.62 6.78 -22.59
C MET A 285 -35.67 7.32 -21.62
N THR A 286 -36.34 6.41 -20.91
CA THR A 286 -37.11 6.75 -19.70
C THR A 286 -36.11 7.16 -18.62
N THR A 287 -35.92 8.45 -18.42
CA THR A 287 -35.01 9.00 -17.41
C THR A 287 -35.56 8.72 -16.01
N LYS A 288 -34.81 7.97 -15.19
CA LYS A 288 -34.97 8.07 -13.73
C LYS A 288 -34.38 9.42 -13.30
N PRO A 289 -35.08 10.22 -12.49
CA PRO A 289 -34.64 11.57 -12.15
C PRO A 289 -33.34 11.68 -11.32
N ASP A 290 -32.81 10.56 -10.81
CA ASP A 290 -31.62 10.52 -9.93
C ASP A 290 -30.33 9.98 -10.61
N GLU A 291 -30.35 9.62 -11.90
CA GLU A 291 -29.15 9.12 -12.59
C GLU A 291 -28.45 10.25 -13.36
N LEU A 292 -27.19 10.56 -12.99
CA LEU A 292 -26.29 11.43 -13.77
C LEU A 292 -26.06 10.81 -15.15
N ASN A 293 -26.89 11.20 -16.11
CA ASN A 293 -26.80 10.76 -17.50
C ASN A 293 -26.11 11.83 -18.35
N PRO A 294 -25.21 11.45 -19.26
CA PRO A 294 -24.54 12.42 -20.14
C PRO A 294 -25.56 13.13 -21.06
N PRO A 295 -25.34 14.42 -21.39
CA PRO A 295 -26.24 15.18 -22.26
C PRO A 295 -26.46 14.50 -23.63
N ILE A 296 -27.72 14.37 -24.05
CA ILE A 296 -28.12 13.66 -25.29
C ILE A 296 -27.56 14.37 -26.53
N GLU A 297 -27.34 15.68 -26.45
CA GLU A 297 -26.75 16.53 -27.48
C GLU A 297 -25.29 16.13 -27.83
N LEU A 298 -24.60 15.39 -26.95
CA LEU A 298 -23.26 14.85 -27.22
C LEU A 298 -23.24 13.84 -28.37
N LEU A 299 -24.36 13.15 -28.63
CA LEU A 299 -24.46 12.17 -29.71
C LEU A 299 -24.23 12.80 -31.10
N GLN A 300 -24.45 14.11 -31.22
CA GLN A 300 -24.21 14.87 -32.46
C GLN A 300 -22.74 15.24 -32.65
N HIS A 301 -21.90 15.05 -31.62
CA HIS A 301 -20.51 15.48 -31.59
C HIS A 301 -19.60 14.32 -31.13
N PRO A 302 -19.25 13.39 -32.04
CA PRO A 302 -18.49 12.19 -31.70
C PRO A 302 -17.19 12.43 -30.91
N PRO A 303 -16.38 13.47 -31.19
CA PRO A 303 -15.18 13.75 -30.40
C PRO A 303 -15.50 14.05 -28.92
N LEU A 304 -16.54 14.85 -28.65
CA LEU A 304 -16.95 15.21 -27.29
C LEU A 304 -17.56 14.00 -26.57
N ALA A 305 -18.42 13.23 -27.24
CA ALA A 305 -18.99 12.01 -26.66
C ALA A 305 -17.91 11.00 -26.26
N ALA A 306 -16.92 10.77 -27.14
CA ALA A 306 -15.82 9.85 -26.85
C ALA A 306 -14.93 10.33 -25.69
N PHE A 307 -14.70 11.65 -25.59
CA PHE A 307 -13.97 12.25 -24.48
C PHE A 307 -14.72 12.05 -23.15
N ILE A 308 -16.00 12.44 -23.08
CA ILE A 308 -16.80 12.32 -21.85
C ILE A 308 -16.92 10.88 -21.40
N ASN A 309 -17.17 9.93 -22.31
CA ASN A 309 -17.22 8.51 -21.97
C ASN A 309 -15.90 8.00 -21.38
N SER A 310 -14.77 8.51 -21.88
CA SER A 310 -13.45 8.14 -21.35
C SER A 310 -13.22 8.72 -19.95
N ILE A 311 -13.63 9.97 -19.70
CA ILE A 311 -13.56 10.60 -18.37
C ILE A 311 -14.48 9.88 -17.37
N LEU A 312 -15.71 9.54 -17.76
CA LEU A 312 -16.63 8.75 -16.92
C LEU A 312 -16.07 7.36 -16.61
N SER A 313 -15.40 6.73 -17.58
CA SER A 313 -14.69 5.47 -17.32
C SER A 313 -13.55 5.65 -16.31
N ALA A 314 -12.82 6.77 -16.35
CA ALA A 314 -11.78 7.08 -15.36
C ALA A 314 -12.37 7.27 -13.96
N PHE A 315 -13.49 7.99 -13.81
CA PHE A 315 -14.22 8.11 -12.55
C PHE A 315 -14.72 6.77 -12.03
N ASN A 316 -15.27 5.92 -12.91
CA ASN A 316 -15.74 4.59 -12.55
C ASN A 316 -14.62 3.69 -12.02
N ASN A 317 -13.41 3.80 -12.55
CA ASN A 317 -12.25 3.07 -12.03
C ASN A 317 -11.80 3.66 -10.69
N LEU A 318 -11.82 4.99 -10.54
CA LEU A 318 -11.40 5.67 -9.32
C LEU A 318 -12.33 5.40 -8.13
N ARG A 319 -13.64 5.18 -8.36
CA ARG A 319 -14.66 5.03 -7.29
C ARG A 319 -14.31 3.99 -6.23
N HIS A 320 -13.58 2.96 -6.64
CA HIS A 320 -13.18 1.83 -5.82
C HIS A 320 -12.07 2.20 -4.82
N CYS A 321 -11.34 3.29 -5.07
CA CYS A 321 -10.27 3.81 -4.23
C CYS A 321 -10.20 5.34 -4.33
N ALA A 322 -11.23 6.03 -3.83
CA ALA A 322 -11.36 7.48 -3.85
C ALA A 322 -11.21 8.12 -2.44
N PRO A 323 -10.00 8.18 -1.85
CA PRO A 323 -9.77 9.01 -0.69
C PRO A 323 -10.15 10.47 -0.95
N ILE A 324 -10.68 11.15 0.06
CA ILE A 324 -11.07 12.56 -0.05
C ILE A 324 -9.89 13.48 -0.39
N SER A 325 -8.67 13.08 -0.03
CA SER A 325 -7.44 13.79 -0.40
C SER A 325 -7.16 13.81 -1.90
N LEU A 326 -7.89 13.02 -2.71
CA LEU A 326 -7.81 13.08 -4.18
C LEU A 326 -8.71 14.15 -4.79
N ALA A 327 -9.60 14.79 -4.04
CA ALA A 327 -10.56 15.75 -4.59
C ALA A 327 -9.89 16.87 -5.40
N SER A 328 -8.97 17.64 -4.80
CA SER A 328 -8.23 18.69 -5.52
C SER A 328 -7.41 18.14 -6.70
N PRO A 329 -6.52 17.13 -6.53
CA PRO A 329 -5.73 16.60 -7.64
C PRO A 329 -6.55 16.07 -8.82
N VAL A 330 -7.72 15.48 -8.55
CA VAL A 330 -8.64 14.97 -9.57
C VAL A 330 -9.34 16.12 -10.28
N THR A 331 -9.85 17.11 -9.53
CA THR A 331 -10.45 18.33 -10.09
C THR A 331 -9.46 19.07 -10.99
N ASP A 332 -8.20 19.24 -10.55
CA ASP A 332 -7.14 19.89 -11.32
C ASP A 332 -6.81 19.16 -12.62
N SER A 333 -6.81 17.82 -12.58
CA SER A 333 -6.59 16.97 -13.75
C SER A 333 -7.70 17.11 -14.79
N VAL A 334 -8.97 17.07 -14.33
CA VAL A 334 -10.13 17.31 -15.20
C VAL A 334 -10.13 18.73 -15.76
N CYS A 335 -9.84 19.74 -14.93
CA CYS A 335 -9.70 21.14 -15.34
C CYS A 335 -8.63 21.31 -16.42
N SER A 336 -7.47 20.69 -16.24
CA SER A 336 -6.37 20.73 -17.22
C SER A 336 -6.74 20.05 -18.54
N ALA A 337 -7.46 18.92 -18.49
CA ALA A 337 -7.99 18.25 -19.67
C ALA A 337 -9.01 19.14 -20.41
N LEU A 338 -9.94 19.77 -19.69
CA LEU A 338 -10.92 20.71 -20.25
C LEU A 338 -10.23 21.91 -20.92
N LYS A 339 -9.23 22.52 -20.27
CA LYS A 339 -8.42 23.59 -20.88
C LYS A 339 -7.76 23.14 -22.18
N THR A 340 -7.23 21.92 -22.20
CA THR A 340 -6.54 21.36 -23.39
C THR A 340 -7.51 21.12 -24.55
N ILE A 341 -8.71 20.57 -24.29
CA ILE A 341 -9.71 20.36 -25.35
C ILE A 341 -10.27 21.69 -25.88
N ILE A 342 -10.46 22.70 -25.02
CA ILE A 342 -10.86 24.05 -25.43
C ILE A 342 -9.78 24.65 -26.33
N GLN A 343 -8.52 24.59 -25.93
CA GLN A 343 -7.40 25.07 -26.74
C GLN A 343 -7.31 24.35 -28.10
N SER A 344 -7.50 23.04 -28.13
CA SER A 344 -7.53 22.27 -29.39
C SER A 344 -8.71 22.66 -30.27
N THR A 345 -9.87 22.95 -29.69
CA THR A 345 -11.07 23.43 -30.40
C THR A 345 -10.83 24.83 -30.99
N CYS A 346 -10.23 25.74 -30.21
CA CYS A 346 -9.84 27.07 -30.67
C CYS A 346 -8.76 27.03 -31.76
N ALA A 347 -7.83 26.08 -31.69
CA ALA A 347 -6.82 25.87 -32.73
C ALA A 347 -7.46 25.35 -34.03
N PHE A 348 -8.39 24.41 -33.94
CA PHE A 348 -9.16 23.90 -35.09
C PHE A 348 -9.95 25.03 -35.76
N HIS A 349 -10.68 25.83 -34.99
CA HIS A 349 -11.43 26.98 -35.51
C HIS A 349 -10.49 27.95 -36.26
N ARG A 350 -9.33 28.31 -35.68
CA ARG A 350 -8.39 29.21 -36.34
C ARG A 350 -7.81 28.64 -37.65
N ALA A 351 -7.61 27.34 -37.73
CA ALA A 351 -7.06 26.69 -38.92
C ALA A 351 -8.09 26.52 -40.04
N GLU A 352 -9.34 26.20 -39.68
CA GLU A 352 -10.36 25.77 -40.66
C GLU A 352 -11.52 26.76 -40.85
N ALA A 353 -11.62 27.85 -40.07
CA ALA A 353 -12.75 28.80 -40.14
C ALA A 353 -13.03 29.36 -41.56
N ALA A 354 -11.99 29.51 -42.38
CA ALA A 354 -12.10 30.00 -43.75
C ALA A 354 -12.52 28.91 -44.76
N ALA A 355 -12.34 27.63 -44.43
CA ALA A 355 -12.63 26.49 -45.29
C ALA A 355 -14.03 25.87 -45.04
N LEU A 356 -14.65 26.18 -43.90
CA LEU A 356 -15.97 25.64 -43.52
C LEU A 356 -17.12 26.31 -44.28
N ASN A 357 -18.08 25.48 -44.72
CA ASN A 357 -19.35 25.93 -45.27
C ASN A 357 -20.27 26.52 -44.18
N GLU A 358 -21.34 27.23 -44.57
CA GLU A 358 -22.27 27.86 -43.62
C GLU A 358 -22.99 26.85 -42.69
N THR A 359 -23.32 25.67 -43.22
CA THR A 359 -23.88 24.55 -42.45
C THR A 359 -22.87 23.92 -41.49
N GLU A 360 -21.61 23.82 -41.90
CA GLU A 360 -20.53 23.28 -41.05
C GLU A 360 -20.14 24.28 -39.96
N ARG A 361 -20.16 25.57 -40.27
CA ARG A 361 -19.93 26.66 -39.32
C ARG A 361 -21.01 26.71 -38.25
N SER A 362 -22.29 26.55 -38.62
CA SER A 362 -23.39 26.44 -37.65
C SER A 362 -23.31 25.15 -36.82
N SER A 363 -22.93 24.02 -37.42
CA SER A 363 -22.68 22.77 -36.68
C SER A 363 -21.50 22.88 -35.70
N PHE A 364 -20.45 23.62 -36.06
CA PHE A 364 -19.29 23.86 -35.21
C PHE A 364 -19.59 24.90 -34.10
N ALA A 365 -20.41 25.90 -34.39
CA ALA A 365 -20.97 26.79 -33.38
C ALA A 365 -21.79 26.03 -32.32
N ASN A 366 -22.63 25.09 -32.75
CA ASN A 366 -23.38 24.21 -31.84
C ASN A 366 -22.42 23.33 -31.01
N PHE A 367 -21.37 22.78 -31.62
CA PHE A 367 -20.32 22.04 -30.91
C PHE A 367 -19.71 22.86 -29.76
N CYS A 368 -19.34 24.12 -30.03
CA CYS A 368 -18.77 25.00 -29.01
C CYS A 368 -19.79 25.37 -27.92
N GLN A 369 -21.06 25.56 -28.29
CA GLN A 369 -22.13 25.78 -27.33
C GLN A 369 -22.37 24.57 -26.43
N VAL A 370 -22.34 23.35 -26.98
CA VAL A 370 -22.45 22.11 -26.19
C VAL A 370 -21.25 21.94 -25.27
N LEU A 371 -20.03 22.22 -25.74
CA LEU A 371 -18.83 22.21 -24.90
C LEU A 371 -18.94 23.18 -23.72
N GLY A 372 -19.35 24.42 -23.97
CA GLY A 372 -19.46 25.45 -22.93
C GLY A 372 -20.63 25.26 -21.97
N LYS A 373 -21.86 25.14 -22.51
CA LYS A 373 -23.10 25.20 -21.73
C LYS A 373 -23.60 23.84 -21.23
N LYS A 374 -23.03 22.72 -21.70
CA LYS A 374 -23.46 21.36 -21.31
C LYS A 374 -22.32 20.53 -20.74
N VAL A 375 -21.18 20.44 -21.42
CA VAL A 375 -20.06 19.58 -20.99
C VAL A 375 -19.40 20.09 -19.72
N ILE A 376 -19.04 21.37 -19.64
CA ILE A 376 -18.36 21.93 -18.47
C ILE A 376 -19.24 21.81 -17.20
N PRO A 377 -20.53 22.24 -17.20
CA PRO A 377 -21.41 22.05 -16.05
C PRO A 377 -21.61 20.58 -15.68
N TYR A 378 -21.76 19.69 -16.67
CA TYR A 378 -21.91 18.26 -16.40
C TYR A 378 -20.67 17.65 -15.73
N MET A 379 -19.46 18.11 -16.08
CA MET A 379 -18.23 17.68 -15.41
C MET A 379 -18.13 18.18 -13.97
N GLU A 380 -18.62 19.40 -13.70
CA GLU A 380 -18.75 19.92 -12.34
C GLU A 380 -19.75 19.09 -11.53
N GLU A 381 -20.92 18.77 -12.09
CA GLU A 381 -21.91 17.89 -11.46
C GLU A 381 -21.34 16.50 -11.16
N CYS A 382 -20.56 15.92 -12.09
CA CYS A 382 -19.86 14.66 -11.86
C CYS A 382 -18.87 14.73 -10.71
N LEU A 383 -18.10 15.83 -10.61
CA LEU A 383 -17.16 16.05 -9.52
C LEU A 383 -17.86 16.24 -8.19
N GLU A 384 -18.97 17.00 -8.15
CA GLU A 384 -19.78 17.21 -6.95
C GLU A 384 -20.46 15.91 -6.49
N ALA A 385 -20.93 15.07 -7.41
CA ALA A 385 -21.48 13.77 -7.10
C ALA A 385 -20.43 12.81 -6.51
N PHE A 386 -19.18 12.92 -6.97
CA PHE A 386 -18.08 12.05 -6.53
C PHE A 386 -17.40 12.55 -5.24
N PHE A 387 -17.28 13.87 -5.08
CA PHE A 387 -16.73 14.56 -3.91
C PHE A 387 -17.71 15.66 -3.46
N PRO A 388 -18.72 15.32 -2.64
CA PRO A 388 -19.72 16.30 -2.21
C PRO A 388 -19.09 17.47 -1.45
N SER A 389 -19.38 18.70 -1.87
CA SER A 389 -18.89 19.93 -1.24
C SER A 389 -19.28 20.02 0.24
N SER A 390 -20.43 19.46 0.61
CA SER A 390 -20.89 19.40 2.00
C SER A 390 -19.95 18.57 2.89
N VAL A 391 -19.48 17.43 2.39
CA VAL A 391 -18.55 16.53 3.08
C VAL A 391 -17.16 17.17 3.17
N LEU A 392 -16.70 17.81 2.08
CA LEU A 392 -15.44 18.53 2.04
C LEU A 392 -15.40 19.70 3.03
N THR A 393 -16.47 20.51 3.07
CA THR A 393 -16.56 21.68 3.95
C THR A 393 -16.59 21.28 5.42
N ASN A 394 -17.29 20.19 5.74
CA ASN A 394 -17.38 19.67 7.11
C ASN A 394 -16.05 19.05 7.60
N LEU A 395 -15.28 18.40 6.72
CA LEU A 395 -14.03 17.73 7.08
C LEU A 395 -12.82 18.68 7.08
N CYS A 396 -12.81 19.71 6.23
CA CYS A 396 -11.70 20.66 6.10
C CYS A 396 -11.81 21.91 6.99
N GLY A 397 -12.90 22.07 7.76
CA GLY A 397 -13.01 23.10 8.80
C GLY A 397 -13.23 24.55 8.32
N GLY A 398 -13.80 24.76 7.11
CA GLY A 398 -14.20 26.10 6.64
C GLY A 398 -13.95 26.39 5.16
N SER A 399 -14.60 27.45 4.66
CA SER A 399 -14.82 27.80 3.24
C SER A 399 -13.58 28.01 2.36
N PHE A 400 -12.37 28.09 2.90
CA PHE A 400 -11.18 28.50 2.14
C PHE A 400 -10.58 27.36 1.30
N LEU A 401 -10.61 26.12 1.79
CA LEU A 401 -10.09 24.95 1.05
C LEU A 401 -11.09 24.34 0.07
N ALA A 402 -12.38 24.69 0.20
CA ALA A 402 -13.42 24.16 -0.67
C ALA A 402 -13.37 24.76 -2.09
N THR A 403 -12.87 26.00 -2.23
CA THR A 403 -12.80 26.70 -3.52
C THR A 403 -11.78 26.06 -4.46
N ASP A 404 -10.62 25.63 -3.94
CA ASP A 404 -9.57 24.94 -4.72
C ASP A 404 -9.96 23.52 -5.14
N MET A 405 -11.06 22.98 -4.61
CA MET A 405 -11.56 21.64 -4.95
C MET A 405 -12.69 21.67 -5.98
N ARG A 406 -13.11 22.86 -6.41
CA ARG A 406 -14.16 23.06 -7.41
C ARG A 406 -13.60 23.40 -8.78
N LEU A 407 -14.39 23.10 -9.81
CA LEU A 407 -14.04 23.45 -11.19
C LEU A 407 -14.25 24.96 -11.38
N ASP A 408 -13.23 25.68 -11.86
CA ASP A 408 -13.35 27.09 -12.22
C ASP A 408 -14.03 27.23 -13.59
N VAL A 409 -15.36 27.15 -13.57
CA VAL A 409 -16.22 27.22 -14.77
C VAL A 409 -16.07 28.55 -15.49
N ASP A 410 -15.95 29.67 -14.76
CA ASP A 410 -15.86 31.01 -15.34
C ASP A 410 -14.58 31.17 -16.17
N THR A 411 -13.43 30.72 -15.64
CA THR A 411 -12.17 30.74 -16.41
C THR A 411 -12.23 29.84 -17.65
N LEU A 412 -12.89 28.68 -17.57
CA LEU A 412 -13.04 27.80 -18.73
C LEU A 412 -13.95 28.41 -19.80
N LEU A 413 -15.02 29.11 -19.41
CA LEU A 413 -15.93 29.79 -20.34
C LEU A 413 -15.25 30.98 -21.04
N VAL A 414 -14.44 31.77 -20.31
CA VAL A 414 -13.63 32.85 -20.90
C VAL A 414 -12.67 32.33 -21.97
N LEU A 415 -12.07 31.16 -21.77
CA LEU A 415 -11.18 30.54 -22.77
C LEU A 415 -11.91 30.10 -24.05
N LEU A 416 -13.23 29.89 -23.99
CA LEU A 416 -14.07 29.46 -25.10
C LEU A 416 -14.79 30.62 -25.80
N GLU A 417 -14.86 31.79 -25.16
CA GLU A 417 -15.48 33.03 -25.66
C GLU A 417 -15.03 33.44 -27.09
N PRO A 418 -13.75 33.28 -27.50
CA PRO A 418 -13.31 33.63 -28.86
C PRO A 418 -13.94 32.79 -29.99
N VAL A 419 -14.61 31.67 -29.66
CA VAL A 419 -15.15 30.70 -30.62
C VAL A 419 -16.68 30.53 -30.46
N MET A 420 -17.24 31.01 -29.35
CA MET A 420 -18.68 31.02 -29.12
C MET A 420 -19.38 32.00 -30.08
N PRO A 421 -20.55 31.66 -30.65
CA PRO A 421 -21.37 32.64 -31.36
C PRO A 421 -21.72 33.77 -30.40
N GLN A 422 -21.34 34.99 -30.76
CA GLN A 422 -21.80 36.19 -30.05
C GLN A 422 -23.32 36.24 -30.24
N ASP A 423 -24.09 36.11 -29.16
CA ASP A 423 -25.51 36.40 -29.20
C ASP A 423 -25.65 37.85 -29.69
N SER A 424 -26.16 38.03 -30.91
CA SER A 424 -26.37 39.33 -31.51
C SER A 424 -27.29 40.16 -30.62
N THR A 425 -26.70 41.07 -29.84
CA THR A 425 -27.42 42.09 -29.09
C THR A 425 -28.20 42.93 -30.09
N GLN A 426 -29.53 42.90 -29.98
CA GLN A 426 -30.43 43.75 -30.73
C GLN A 426 -29.98 45.21 -30.64
N GLU A 427 -29.65 45.80 -31.80
CA GLU A 427 -29.57 47.23 -31.99
C GLU A 427 -30.90 47.86 -31.54
N LYS A 428 -30.89 48.56 -30.40
CA LYS A 428 -31.94 49.52 -30.09
C LYS A 428 -31.73 50.75 -30.97
N GLU A 429 -32.51 50.83 -32.05
CA GLU A 429 -32.74 52.05 -32.81
C GLU A 429 -33.12 53.19 -31.85
N LYS A 430 -32.37 54.30 -31.95
CA LYS A 430 -32.78 55.62 -31.42
C LYS A 430 -33.95 56.16 -32.25
N PRO A 431 -34.97 56.79 -31.64
CA PRO A 431 -35.72 57.84 -32.31
C PRO A 431 -35.00 59.21 -32.13
N PRO A 432 -35.16 60.15 -33.10
CA PRO A 432 -34.43 61.42 -33.12
C PRO A 432 -35.08 62.50 -32.25
N CYS A 433 -34.23 63.49 -31.91
CA CYS A 433 -34.43 64.63 -31.02
C CYS A 433 -35.54 65.61 -31.42
N HIS A 434 -36.05 66.35 -30.43
CA HIS A 434 -36.24 67.80 -30.53
C HIS A 434 -35.91 68.50 -29.20
N ASP A 435 -34.77 69.19 -29.21
CA ASP A 435 -34.53 70.59 -28.81
C ASP A 435 -35.38 71.22 -27.68
N ASN A 436 -34.75 71.61 -26.56
CA ASN A 436 -34.10 72.92 -26.45
C ASN A 436 -33.55 73.21 -25.04
N GLU A 437 -32.32 73.76 -25.03
CA GLU A 437 -31.81 74.82 -24.14
C GLU A 437 -31.72 74.54 -22.62
N ALA A 438 -30.63 74.73 -21.89
CA ALA A 438 -29.42 75.52 -22.13
C ALA A 438 -28.25 75.01 -21.26
N LYS A 439 -27.05 75.32 -21.74
CA LYS A 439 -25.74 75.30 -21.05
C LYS A 439 -25.86 75.99 -19.66
N THR A 440 -25.11 75.61 -18.63
CA THR A 440 -23.65 75.80 -18.55
C THR A 440 -23.08 75.07 -17.32
N ARG A 441 -22.01 74.26 -17.56
CA ARG A 441 -20.74 74.00 -16.84
C ARG A 441 -20.64 74.43 -15.35
N GLU A 442 -19.96 73.74 -14.43
CA GLU A 442 -18.71 72.96 -14.49
C GLU A 442 -18.49 72.30 -13.10
N ASP A 443 -17.87 71.11 -13.06
CA ASP A 443 -16.86 70.54 -12.11
C ASP A 443 -16.90 70.92 -10.59
N ASP A 444 -16.55 70.09 -9.59
CA ASP A 444 -15.71 68.90 -9.50
C ASP A 444 -15.85 68.28 -8.08
N ARG A 445 -15.56 66.98 -7.97
CA ARG A 445 -14.86 66.25 -6.87
C ARG A 445 -15.25 66.32 -5.37
N ILE A 446 -15.60 65.12 -4.87
CA ILE A 446 -14.89 64.29 -3.85
C ILE A 446 -14.66 64.83 -2.41
N LYS A 447 -14.96 63.92 -1.45
CA LYS A 447 -14.43 63.69 -0.08
C LYS A 447 -15.20 64.28 1.10
N ASP A 448 -15.89 63.37 1.78
CA ASP A 448 -16.17 63.45 3.21
C ASP A 448 -14.93 63.03 4.01
N GLN A 449 -14.62 63.84 5.04
CA GLN A 449 -13.63 63.55 6.07
C GLN A 449 -14.23 63.92 7.44
N GLU A 450 -14.25 62.90 8.31
CA GLU A 450 -14.05 62.86 9.76
C GLU A 450 -14.70 63.89 10.72
N ASP A 451 -15.36 63.28 11.71
CA ASP A 451 -15.30 63.47 13.16
C ASP A 451 -15.71 64.80 13.81
N SER A 452 -16.63 64.67 14.79
CA SER A 452 -16.52 65.33 16.10
C SER A 452 -17.45 64.68 17.15
N GLU A 453 -16.82 64.02 18.12
CA GLU A 453 -17.06 64.09 19.58
C GLU A 453 -18.44 63.75 20.20
N SER A 454 -18.48 62.56 20.81
CA SER A 454 -18.69 62.29 22.25
C SER A 454 -19.76 63.06 23.06
N LYS A 455 -20.71 62.35 23.69
CA LYS A 455 -20.69 61.96 25.13
C LYS A 455 -22.05 61.47 25.68
N GLU A 456 -21.92 60.53 26.62
CA GLU A 456 -22.72 60.29 27.84
C GLU A 456 -24.13 59.68 27.77
N GLY A 457 -24.32 58.61 28.57
CA GLY A 457 -25.61 58.23 29.15
C GLY A 457 -25.97 56.74 29.19
N SER A 458 -25.39 55.96 30.11
CA SER A 458 -26.03 54.76 30.72
C SER A 458 -27.04 55.22 31.82
N PRO A 459 -27.94 54.39 32.42
CA PRO A 459 -27.77 52.96 32.78
C PRO A 459 -29.06 52.07 32.84
N LEU A 460 -28.87 50.85 33.41
CA LEU A 460 -29.81 49.89 34.06
C LEU A 460 -30.09 48.62 33.24
N ASN A 461 -29.48 47.46 33.57
CA ASN A 461 -29.74 46.50 34.66
C ASN A 461 -30.74 45.41 34.24
N GLU A 462 -30.31 44.14 34.22
CA GLU A 462 -30.88 43.00 34.98
C GLU A 462 -30.27 41.66 34.51
N GLU A 463 -29.51 41.01 35.41
CA GLU A 463 -29.38 39.54 35.45
C GLU A 463 -30.58 38.96 36.24
N PRO A 464 -30.83 37.64 36.16
CA PRO A 464 -30.29 36.80 37.23
C PRO A 464 -29.72 35.43 36.79
N ASN A 465 -28.71 35.01 37.56
CA ASN A 465 -28.18 33.66 37.73
C ASN A 465 -29.24 32.60 38.04
N GLU A 466 -28.98 31.36 37.61
CA GLU A 466 -29.17 30.19 38.49
C GLU A 466 -28.23 29.02 38.11
N LYS A 467 -27.53 28.51 39.13
CA LYS A 467 -26.66 27.33 39.12
C LYS A 467 -27.49 26.08 39.41
N VAL A 468 -27.27 24.97 38.71
CA VAL A 468 -27.44 23.63 39.29
C VAL A 468 -26.31 22.70 38.82
N ASN A 469 -25.69 22.11 39.83
CA ASN A 469 -24.66 21.07 39.83
C ASN A 469 -25.38 19.71 39.87
N GLU A 470 -24.90 18.67 39.17
CA GLU A 470 -24.76 17.29 39.71
C GLU A 470 -24.37 16.22 38.66
N LYS A 471 -23.25 15.55 38.97
CA LYS A 471 -22.97 14.10 39.01
C LYS A 471 -22.98 13.20 37.76
N LEU A 472 -21.83 12.53 37.59
CA LEU A 472 -21.60 11.22 36.96
C LEU A 472 -22.52 10.11 37.51
N PRO A 473 -22.63 8.99 36.76
CA PRO A 473 -22.16 7.73 37.34
C PRO A 473 -21.31 6.85 36.40
N ASP A 474 -20.37 6.14 37.03
CA ASP A 474 -19.71 4.92 36.56
C ASP A 474 -20.68 3.71 36.60
N SER A 475 -20.47 2.75 35.68
CA SER A 475 -20.59 1.28 35.85
C SER A 475 -20.44 0.63 34.47
N GLU A 476 -19.36 -0.09 34.17
CA GLU A 476 -19.14 -1.50 34.55
C GLU A 476 -20.43 -2.34 34.55
N GLN A 477 -20.82 -2.83 33.36
CA GLN A 477 -21.52 -4.11 33.16
C GLN A 477 -21.77 -4.35 31.66
N ARG A 478 -20.83 -4.99 30.97
CA ARG A 478 -21.11 -5.77 29.74
C ARG A 478 -19.96 -6.73 29.41
N THR A 479 -19.73 -7.65 30.33
CA THR A 479 -18.96 -8.88 30.13
C THR A 479 -19.83 -10.04 30.56
N GLN A 480 -20.71 -10.49 29.67
CA GLN A 480 -21.39 -11.79 29.68
C GLN A 480 -22.37 -11.79 28.50
N ASP A 481 -21.87 -12.21 27.33
CA ASP A 481 -22.63 -12.86 26.25
C ASP A 481 -21.74 -12.86 25.00
N LEU A 482 -20.85 -13.85 24.90
CA LEU A 482 -20.20 -14.29 23.64
C LEU A 482 -19.38 -15.59 23.80
N THR A 483 -19.74 -16.44 24.76
CA THR A 483 -19.23 -17.82 24.88
C THR A 483 -20.33 -18.80 24.47
N GLN A 484 -20.68 -18.82 23.19
CA GLN A 484 -21.54 -19.87 22.63
C GLN A 484 -21.50 -19.96 21.09
N VAL A 485 -20.32 -19.97 20.46
CA VAL A 485 -20.19 -20.41 19.04
C VAL A 485 -18.86 -21.15 18.79
N GLU A 486 -18.50 -22.12 19.63
CA GLU A 486 -17.46 -23.11 19.33
C GLU A 486 -17.96 -24.51 19.75
N ALA A 487 -18.83 -25.11 18.94
CA ALA A 487 -19.19 -26.52 19.04
C ALA A 487 -19.88 -27.06 17.77
N VAL A 488 -19.38 -26.76 16.57
CA VAL A 488 -19.72 -27.54 15.36
C VAL A 488 -18.52 -27.56 14.43
N LEU A 489 -17.68 -28.59 14.55
CA LEU A 489 -17.07 -29.36 13.46
C LEU A 489 -16.08 -30.36 14.08
N ARG A 490 -16.63 -31.55 14.34
CA ARG A 490 -15.88 -32.80 14.23
C ARG A 490 -15.73 -33.16 12.76
#